data_AF-A0A1G1XSI5-F1
#
_entry.id   AF-A0A1G1XSI5-F1
#
_cell.length_a   1.000
_cell.length_b   1.000
_cell.length_c   1.000
_cell.angle_alpha   90.00
_cell.angle_beta   90.00
_cell.angle_gamma   90.00
#
_symmetry.space_group_name_H-M   'P 1'
#
loop_
_entity.id
_entity.type
_entity.pdbx_description
1 polymer ?
#
loop_
_entity_poly.entity_id
_entity_poly.type
_entity_poly.pdbx_seq_one_letter_code
_entity_poly.pdbx_strand_id
1 'polypeptide(L)'
;MGRQPIIMIDYLKYFFKPSHLFTLRPGAMHFRAVMILLAIFMILIIGSLALKVYRKKIRDGLKIKGLERLFRLFLTIGILGLIYLFFAWQGVVLLAARFWLLLILISGAVWLAFILKYLLMQVPQLRQELEQKRKFKKYLP
;
A
#
# COMPACT_ATOMS: atom_id res chain seq x y z
N MET A 1 -22.72 -14.36 -33.08
CA MET A 1 -22.47 -13.37 -32.01
C MET A 1 -21.03 -13.51 -31.56
N GLY A 2 -20.11 -12.71 -32.12
CA GLY A 2 -18.70 -12.76 -31.75
C GLY A 2 -18.49 -12.27 -30.32
N ARG A 3 -17.96 -13.12 -29.44
CA ARG A 3 -17.42 -12.68 -28.14
C ARG A 3 -16.23 -11.78 -28.45
N GLN A 4 -16.45 -10.47 -28.45
CA GLN A 4 -15.37 -9.50 -28.45
C GLN A 4 -14.44 -9.86 -27.28
N PRO A 5 -13.15 -10.12 -27.51
CA PRO A 5 -12.22 -10.31 -26.41
C PRO A 5 -12.20 -8.98 -25.66
N ILE A 6 -12.78 -8.98 -24.47
CA ILE A 6 -12.70 -7.83 -23.58
C ILE A 6 -11.21 -7.62 -23.32
N ILE A 7 -10.63 -6.66 -24.02
CA ILE A 7 -9.24 -6.27 -23.82
C ILE A 7 -9.16 -5.80 -22.36
N MET A 8 -8.22 -6.35 -21.59
CA MET A 8 -8.07 -6.08 -20.14
C MET A 8 -8.12 -4.57 -19.82
N ILE A 9 -7.62 -3.76 -20.75
CA ILE A 9 -7.56 -2.29 -20.70
C ILE A 9 -8.97 -1.66 -20.70
N ASP A 10 -9.92 -2.20 -21.47
CA ASP A 10 -11.29 -1.67 -21.52
C ASP A 10 -12.05 -1.97 -20.22
N TYR A 11 -11.74 -3.09 -19.58
CA TYR A 11 -12.29 -3.43 -18.26
C TYR A 11 -11.77 -2.50 -17.17
N LEU A 12 -10.48 -2.16 -17.20
CA LEU A 12 -9.88 -1.18 -16.30
C LEU A 12 -10.53 0.19 -16.48
N LYS A 13 -10.67 0.66 -17.72
CA LYS A 13 -11.35 1.94 -18.02
C LYS A 13 -12.80 1.96 -17.53
N TYR A 14 -13.53 0.86 -17.69
CA TYR A 14 -14.90 0.74 -17.18
C TYR A 14 -14.96 0.72 -15.65
N PHE A 15 -14.04 0.00 -15.01
CA PHE A 15 -13.98 -0.14 -13.55
C PHE A 15 -13.71 1.20 -12.85
N PHE A 16 -12.86 2.04 -13.43
CA PHE A 16 -12.51 3.36 -12.89
C PHE A 16 -13.45 4.50 -13.32
N LYS A 17 -14.61 4.21 -13.92
CA LYS A 17 -15.62 5.25 -14.17
C LYS A 17 -16.20 5.77 -12.84
N PRO A 18 -16.21 7.09 -12.57
CA PRO A 18 -16.74 7.65 -11.32
C PRO A 18 -18.17 7.19 -11.02
N SER A 19 -19.04 7.16 -12.02
CA SER A 19 -20.41 6.68 -11.88
C SER A 19 -20.50 5.24 -11.38
N HIS A 20 -19.54 4.39 -11.73
CA HIS A 20 -19.47 3.01 -11.28
C HIS A 20 -18.85 2.88 -9.88
N LEU A 21 -17.90 3.76 -9.55
CA LEU A 21 -17.19 3.75 -8.27
C LEU A 21 -18.05 4.22 -7.10
N PHE A 22 -18.95 5.18 -7.35
CA PHE A 22 -19.84 5.75 -6.32
C PHE A 22 -21.24 5.12 -6.29
N THR A 23 -21.46 4.01 -7.01
CA THR A 23 -22.73 3.26 -6.89
C THR A 23 -22.77 2.52 -5.54
N LEU A 24 -23.82 2.76 -4.75
CA LEU A 24 -24.04 2.12 -3.44
C LEU A 24 -24.38 0.62 -3.55
N ARG A 25 -24.92 0.19 -4.69
CA ARG A 25 -25.21 -1.22 -5.01
C ARG A 25 -24.40 -1.64 -6.22
N PRO A 26 -23.08 -1.84 -6.10
CA PRO A 26 -22.33 -2.42 -7.19
C PRO A 26 -22.82 -3.84 -7.43
N GLY A 27 -23.08 -4.21 -8.68
CA GLY A 27 -23.25 -5.62 -9.03
C GLY A 27 -22.02 -6.42 -8.62
N ALA A 28 -22.22 -7.74 -8.42
CA ALA A 28 -21.18 -8.66 -7.99
C ALA A 28 -19.86 -8.42 -8.75
N MET A 29 -18.75 -8.30 -8.02
CA MET A 29 -17.45 -8.10 -8.63
C MET A 29 -17.11 -9.28 -9.53
N HIS A 30 -16.59 -9.00 -10.73
CA HIS A 30 -16.18 -10.05 -11.64
C HIS A 30 -15.10 -10.91 -10.99
N PHE A 31 -15.24 -12.24 -11.05
CA PHE A 31 -14.34 -13.19 -10.36
C PHE A 31 -12.86 -12.92 -10.59
N ARG A 32 -12.48 -12.57 -11.83
CA ARG A 32 -11.10 -12.18 -12.18
C ARG A 32 -10.59 -10.96 -11.40
N ALA A 33 -11.43 -9.94 -11.20
CA ALA A 33 -11.04 -8.75 -10.45
C ALA A 33 -10.83 -9.07 -8.97
N VAL A 34 -11.67 -9.92 -8.39
CA VAL A 34 -11.50 -10.42 -7.02
C VAL A 34 -10.17 -11.17 -6.89
N MET A 35 -9.85 -12.07 -7.81
CA MET A 35 -8.58 -12.82 -7.79
C MET A 35 -7.35 -11.92 -7.92
N ILE A 36 -7.40 -10.92 -8.80
CA ILE A 36 -6.31 -9.93 -8.95
C ILE A 36 -6.12 -9.12 -7.66
N LEU A 37 -7.21 -8.60 -7.08
CA LEU A 37 -7.16 -7.82 -5.84
C LEU A 37 -6.67 -8.67 -4.67
N LEU A 38 -7.15 -9.91 -4.55
CA LEU A 38 -6.70 -10.86 -3.55
C LEU A 38 -5.19 -11.11 -3.67
N ALA A 39 -4.69 -11.36 -4.87
CA ALA A 39 -3.27 -11.55 -5.12
C ALA A 39 -2.45 -10.31 -4.73
N ILE A 40 -2.91 -9.10 -5.10
CA ILE A 40 -2.24 -7.84 -4.73
C ILE A 40 -2.15 -7.68 -3.22
N PHE A 41 -3.26 -7.85 -2.49
CA PHE A 41 -3.27 -7.68 -1.03
C PHE A 41 -2.44 -8.76 -0.32
N MET A 42 -2.46 -10.00 -0.82
CA MET A 42 -1.59 -11.06 -0.32
C MET A 42 -0.11 -10.75 -0.54
N ILE A 43 0.27 -10.25 -1.72
CA ILE A 43 1.63 -9.81 -2.02
C ILE A 43 2.06 -8.69 -1.08
N LEU A 44 1.19 -7.73 -0.76
CA LEU A 44 1.50 -6.67 0.21
C LEU A 44 1.78 -7.23 1.62
N ILE A 45 0.98 -8.19 2.08
CA ILE A 45 1.19 -8.84 3.38
C ILE A 45 2.50 -9.63 3.38
N ILE A 46 2.74 -10.46 2.36
CA ILE A 46 3.99 -11.22 2.23
C ILE A 46 5.19 -10.28 2.14
N GLY A 47 5.07 -9.21 1.36
CA GLY A 47 6.07 -8.15 1.25
C GLY A 47 6.37 -7.49 2.60
N SER A 48 5.34 -7.24 3.42
CA SER A 48 5.53 -6.73 4.78
C SER A 48 6.37 -7.70 5.64
N LEU A 49 6.07 -9.01 5.58
CA LEU A 49 6.83 -10.02 6.31
C LEU A 49 8.29 -10.08 5.81
N ALA A 50 8.50 -10.00 4.50
CA ALA A 50 9.84 -9.93 3.92
C ALA A 50 10.62 -8.70 4.42
N LEU A 51 9.99 -7.52 4.51
CA LEU A 51 10.60 -6.32 5.10
C LEU A 51 10.99 -6.53 6.57
N LYS A 52 10.15 -7.21 7.35
CA LYS A 52 10.42 -7.53 8.76
C LYS A 52 11.67 -8.42 8.90
N VAL A 53 11.84 -9.39 8.02
CA VAL A 53 13.04 -10.27 7.99
C VAL A 53 14.26 -9.50 7.50
N TYR A 54 14.13 -8.75 6.40
CA TYR A 54 15.21 -7.96 5.80
C TYR A 54 15.80 -6.94 6.78
N ARG A 55 14.95 -6.31 7.60
CA ARG A 55 15.37 -5.38 8.66
C ARG A 55 16.42 -5.97 9.61
N LYS A 56 16.37 -7.27 9.92
CA LYS A 56 17.34 -7.92 10.81
C LYS A 56 18.77 -7.90 10.26
N LYS A 57 18.93 -7.75 8.94
CA LYS A 57 20.24 -7.69 8.26
C LYS A 57 20.85 -6.28 8.24
N ILE A 58 20.06 -5.24 8.55
CA ILE A 58 20.51 -3.86 8.48
C ILE A 58 20.96 -3.38 9.85
N ARG A 59 22.13 -2.71 9.91
CA ARG A 59 22.67 -2.09 11.13
C ARG A 59 22.38 -0.59 11.24
N ASP A 60 21.94 0.05 10.14
CA ASP A 60 21.62 1.47 10.11
C ASP A 60 20.24 1.74 10.73
N GLY A 61 20.23 2.34 11.92
CA GLY A 61 19.02 2.66 12.66
C GLY A 61 18.04 3.59 11.92
N LEU A 62 18.54 4.48 11.05
CA LEU A 62 17.67 5.37 10.27
C LEU A 62 16.95 4.60 9.16
N LYS A 63 17.65 3.68 8.50
CA LYS A 63 17.05 2.78 7.49
C LYS A 63 16.06 1.81 8.12
N ILE A 64 16.36 1.27 9.30
CA ILE A 64 15.45 0.41 10.07
C ILE A 64 14.12 1.13 10.34
N LYS A 65 14.17 2.39 10.78
CA LYS A 65 12.96 3.20 11.03
C LYS A 65 12.11 3.37 9.76
N GLY A 66 12.74 3.60 8.61
CA GLY A 66 12.02 3.71 7.34
C GLY A 66 11.39 2.39 6.89
N LEU A 67 12.12 1.28 7.01
CA LEU A 67 11.60 -0.08 6.75
C LEU A 67 10.44 -0.43 7.67
N GLU A 68 10.47 0.00 8.93
CA GLU A 68 9.37 -0.22 9.88
C GLU A 68 8.11 0.57 9.51
N ARG A 69 8.27 1.80 8.99
CA ARG A 69 7.15 2.56 8.44
C ARG A 69 6.57 1.88 7.21
N LEU A 70 7.41 1.37 6.31
CA LEU A 70 6.96 0.67 5.10
C LEU A 70 6.27 -0.66 5.44
N PHE A 71 6.80 -1.39 6.41
CA PHE A 71 6.18 -2.60 6.98
C PHE A 71 4.76 -2.32 7.46
N ARG A 72 4.58 -1.29 8.30
CA ARG A 72 3.25 -0.89 8.80
C ARG A 72 2.31 -0.54 7.66
N LEU A 73 2.75 0.24 6.68
CA LEU A 73 1.91 0.62 5.53
C LEU A 73 1.44 -0.62 4.76
N PHE A 74 2.37 -1.49 4.33
CA PHE A 74 2.00 -2.67 3.54
C PHE A 74 1.11 -3.64 4.31
N LEU A 75 1.36 -3.81 5.61
CA LEU A 75 0.54 -4.67 6.45
C LEU A 75 -0.87 -4.07 6.65
N THR A 76 -0.99 -2.77 6.95
CA THR A 76 -2.28 -2.11 7.13
C THR A 76 -3.10 -2.09 5.85
N ILE A 77 -2.51 -1.71 4.70
CA ILE A 77 -3.21 -1.70 3.41
C ILE A 77 -3.58 -3.11 2.97
N GLY A 78 -2.69 -4.09 3.15
CA GLY A 78 -2.99 -5.49 2.84
C GLY A 78 -4.14 -6.03 3.66
N ILE A 79 -4.14 -5.82 4.98
CA ILE A 79 -5.23 -6.28 5.87
C ILE A 79 -6.54 -5.56 5.55
N LEU A 80 -6.54 -4.23 5.43
CA LEU A 80 -7.74 -3.47 5.08
C LEU A 80 -8.30 -3.89 3.72
N GLY A 81 -7.44 -4.18 2.75
CA GLY A 81 -7.82 -4.70 1.45
C GLY A 81 -8.50 -6.07 1.51
N LEU A 82 -7.98 -6.99 2.33
CA LEU A 82 -8.61 -8.30 2.55
C LEU A 82 -9.95 -8.18 3.29
N ILE A 83 -10.04 -7.31 4.30
CA ILE A 83 -11.28 -7.03 5.02
C ILE A 83 -12.34 -6.47 4.06
N TYR A 84 -11.94 -5.50 3.21
CA TYR A 84 -12.81 -4.98 2.15
C TYR A 84 -13.29 -6.09 1.23
N LEU A 85 -12.39 -6.96 0.76
CA LEU A 85 -12.73 -8.05 -0.15
C LEU A 85 -13.69 -9.06 0.50
N PHE A 86 -13.54 -9.32 1.80
CA PHE A 86 -14.45 -10.15 2.57
C PHE A 86 -15.86 -9.55 2.61
N PHE A 87 -16.01 -8.27 2.93
CA PHE A 87 -17.32 -7.61 2.91
C PHE A 87 -17.91 -7.49 1.51
N ALA A 88 -17.07 -7.30 0.49
CA ALA A 88 -17.48 -7.31 -0.90
C ALA A 88 -18.02 -8.70 -1.32
N TRP A 89 -17.42 -9.79 -0.82
CA TRP A 89 -17.91 -11.14 -1.03
C TRP A 89 -19.24 -11.41 -0.31
N GLN A 90 -19.39 -10.91 0.92
CA GLN A 90 -20.63 -10.99 1.69
C GLN A 90 -21.77 -10.12 1.12
N GLY A 91 -21.48 -9.25 0.14
CA GLY A 91 -22.49 -8.39 -0.48
C GLY A 91 -23.04 -7.30 0.45
N VAL A 92 -22.29 -6.90 1.48
CA VAL A 92 -22.74 -5.86 2.42
C VAL A 92 -22.76 -4.51 1.70
N VAL A 93 -23.96 -4.00 1.41
CA VAL A 93 -24.21 -2.83 0.53
C VAL A 93 -23.22 -1.68 0.75
N LEU A 94 -23.06 -1.18 1.98
CA LEU A 94 -22.18 -0.04 2.27
C LEU A 94 -20.68 -0.37 2.26
N LEU A 95 -20.30 -1.57 2.71
CA LEU A 95 -18.89 -1.96 2.85
C LEU A 95 -18.32 -2.59 1.57
N ALA A 96 -19.18 -3.11 0.70
CA ALA A 96 -18.84 -3.59 -0.64
C ALA A 96 -18.67 -2.46 -1.67
N ALA A 97 -19.09 -1.25 -1.31
CA ALA A 97 -19.04 -0.10 -2.20
C ALA A 97 -17.61 0.17 -2.67
N ARG A 98 -17.45 0.39 -3.98
CA ARG A 98 -16.13 0.46 -4.64
C ARG A 98 -15.32 1.70 -4.24
N PHE A 99 -15.96 2.71 -3.68
CA PHE A 99 -15.28 3.89 -3.14
C PHE A 99 -14.29 3.55 -2.02
N TRP A 100 -14.54 2.49 -1.23
CA TRP A 100 -13.62 2.06 -0.17
C TRP A 100 -12.26 1.63 -0.74
N LEU A 101 -12.28 0.97 -1.89
CA LEU A 101 -11.05 0.56 -2.59
C LEU A 101 -10.24 1.79 -3.00
N LEU A 102 -10.88 2.84 -3.50
CA LEU A 102 -10.21 4.11 -3.81
C LEU A 102 -9.67 4.79 -2.55
N LEU A 103 -10.44 4.82 -1.46
CA LEU A 103 -9.98 5.39 -0.19
C LEU A 103 -8.74 4.65 0.33
N ILE A 104 -8.72 3.32 0.26
CA ILE A 104 -7.57 2.51 0.65
C ILE A 104 -6.37 2.84 -0.25
N LEU A 105 -6.56 2.91 -1.57
CA LEU A 105 -5.48 3.23 -2.51
C LEU A 105 -4.92 4.64 -2.32
N ILE A 106 -5.79 5.65 -2.21
CA ILE A 106 -5.37 7.06 -2.02
C ILE A 106 -4.68 7.22 -0.68
N SER A 107 -5.24 6.67 0.41
CA SER A 107 -4.63 6.72 1.73
C SER A 107 -3.27 6.03 1.74
N GLY A 108 -3.17 4.87 1.08
CA GLY A 108 -1.91 4.15 0.91
C GLY A 108 -0.89 4.95 0.11
N ALA A 109 -1.30 5.59 -0.99
CA ALA A 109 -0.42 6.40 -1.83
C ALA A 109 0.11 7.65 -1.10
N VAL A 110 -0.76 8.38 -0.40
CA VAL A 110 -0.38 9.54 0.41
C VAL A 110 0.58 9.14 1.51
N TRP A 111 0.29 8.06 2.25
CA TRP A 111 1.16 7.57 3.30
C TRP A 111 2.51 7.10 2.75
N LEU A 112 2.51 6.43 1.58
CA LEU A 112 3.73 6.01 0.91
C LEU A 112 4.59 7.21 0.51
N ALA A 113 3.99 8.28 -0.02
CA ALA A 113 4.70 9.51 -0.37
C ALA A 113 5.41 10.12 0.86
N PHE A 114 4.76 10.15 2.03
CA PHE A 114 5.40 10.61 3.26
C PHE A 114 6.57 9.72 3.71
N ILE A 115 6.46 8.40 3.54
CA ILE A 115 7.53 7.45 3.87
C ILE A 115 8.72 7.62 2.91
N LEU A 116 8.45 7.76 1.61
CA LEU A 116 9.49 7.99 0.60
C LEU A 116 10.19 9.33 0.84
N LYS A 117 9.44 10.39 1.14
CA LYS A 117 10.02 11.69 1.51
C LYS A 117 10.94 11.56 2.73
N TYR A 118 10.52 10.82 3.76
CA TYR A 118 11.36 10.55 4.93
C TYR A 118 12.64 9.79 4.54
N LEU A 119 12.53 8.71 3.78
CA LEU A 119 13.65 7.86 3.39
C LEU A 119 14.66 8.55 2.47
N LEU A 120 14.19 9.36 1.51
CA LEU A 120 15.02 9.96 0.48
C LEU A 120 15.57 11.33 0.88
N MET A 121 14.80 12.14 1.63
CA MET A 121 15.22 13.50 1.97
C MET A 121 15.69 13.62 3.42
N GLN A 122 14.98 13.04 4.38
CA GLN A 122 15.29 13.25 5.81
C GLN A 122 16.41 12.33 6.33
N VAL A 123 16.44 11.07 5.89
CA VAL A 123 17.52 10.13 6.28
C VAL A 123 18.92 10.63 5.92
N PRO A 124 19.23 11.14 4.71
CA PRO A 124 20.57 11.65 4.41
C PRO A 124 20.93 12.88 5.26
N GLN A 125 19.98 13.80 5.49
CA GLN A 125 20.17 14.98 6.34
C GLN A 125 20.51 14.59 7.78
N LEU A 126 19.71 13.69 8.38
CA LEU A 126 19.98 13.18 9.73
C LEU A 126 21.32 12.46 9.83
N ARG A 127 21.76 11.79 8.76
CA ARG A 127 23.08 11.12 8.73
C ARG A 127 24.21 12.14 8.85
N GLN A 128 24.14 13.24 8.11
CA GLN A 128 25.13 14.32 8.16
C GLN A 128 25.18 14.98 9.55
N GLU A 129 24.02 15.27 10.15
CA GLU A 129 23.95 15.84 11.50
C GLU A 129 24.55 14.89 12.56
N LEU A 130 24.27 13.58 12.46
CA LEU A 130 24.84 12.60 13.38
C LEU A 130 26.37 12.50 13.24
N GLU A 131 26.90 12.61 12.02
CA GLU A 131 28.34 12.65 11.79
C GLU A 131 28.99 13.92 12.34
N GLN A 132 28.36 15.08 12.15
CA GLN A 132 28.85 16.34 12.73
C GLN A 132 28.84 16.30 14.26
N LYS A 133 27.76 15.79 14.88
CA LYS A 133 27.68 15.61 16.34
C LYS A 133 28.73 14.62 16.85
N ARG A 134 29.01 13.54 16.12
CA ARG A 134 30.09 12.58 16.47
C ARG A 134 31.47 13.22 16.38
N LYS A 135 31.73 14.04 15.35
CA LYS A 135 32.97 14.81 15.24
C LYS A 135 33.10 15.76 16.43
N PHE A 136 32.09 16.58 16.71
CA PHE A 136 32.11 17.52 17.82
C PHE A 136 32.34 16.84 19.18
N LYS A 137 31.65 15.72 19.47
CA LYS A 137 31.87 14.91 20.68
C LYS A 137 33.27 14.29 20.78
N LYS A 138 33.95 14.05 19.66
CA LYS A 138 35.32 13.52 19.66
C LYS A 138 36.36 14.56 20.09
N TYR A 139 36.03 15.85 20.00
CA TYR A 139 36.91 16.98 20.35
C TYR A 139 36.59 17.63 21.70
N LEU A 140 35.57 17.13 22.41
CA LEU A 140 35.28 17.53 23.79
C LEU A 140 35.93 16.51 24.74
N PRO A 141 36.97 16.90 25.51
CA PRO A 141 37.61 16.03 26.50
C PRO A 141 36.67 15.68 27.67
#